data_AF-A0A2V6U5I4-F1
#
_entry.id   AF-A0A2V6U5I4-F1
#
_cell.length_a   1.000
_cell.length_b   1.000
_cell.length_c   1.000
_cell.angle_alpha   90.00
_cell.angle_beta   90.00
_cell.angle_gamma   90.00
#
_symmetry.space_group_name_H-M   'P 1'
#
loop_
_entity.id
_entity.type
_entity.pdbx_description
1 polymer ?
#
loop_
_entity_poly.entity_id
_entity_poly.type
_entity_poly.pdbx_seq_one_letter_code
_entity_poly.pdbx_strand_id
1 'polypeptide(L)' 'MASTADRLLGEALKLGPDERARIVAELLATLEPDLPSERRSEAEWVQEIERRARAVRAGSPGVSWPEARNQIQSRLSTR' A
#
# COMPACT_ATOMS: atom_id res chain seq x y z
N MET A 1 3.66 -6.71 -26.45
CA MET A 1 2.34 -6.04 -26.49
C MET A 1 2.02 -5.59 -25.08
N ALA A 2 1.44 -4.39 -24.89
CA ALA A 2 1.06 -3.93 -23.56
C ALA A 2 -0.02 -4.84 -22.97
N SER A 3 0.11 -5.22 -21.70
CA SER A 3 -0.90 -6.02 -21.02
C SER A 3 -2.20 -5.22 -20.85
N THR A 4 -3.30 -5.91 -20.55
CA THR A 4 -4.54 -5.22 -20.19
C THR A 4 -4.35 -4.34 -18.95
N ALA A 5 -3.52 -4.76 -17.99
CA ALA A 5 -3.18 -3.96 -16.82
C ALA A 5 -2.45 -2.66 -17.19
N ASP A 6 -1.47 -2.72 -18.10
CA ASP A 6 -0.71 -1.54 -18.54
C ASP A 6 -1.62 -0.51 -19.22
N ARG A 7 -2.59 -0.98 -20.01
CA ARG A 7 -3.58 -0.11 -20.67
C ARG A 7 -4.52 0.55 -19.65
N LEU A 8 -5.06 -0.21 -18.71
CA LEU A 8 -5.93 0.32 -17.66
C LEU A 8 -5.21 1.33 -16.78
N LEU A 9 -3.95 1.06 -16.43
CA LEU A 9 -3.12 2.01 -15.68
C LEU A 9 -2.90 3.30 -16.48
N GLY A 10 -2.60 3.19 -17.79
CA GLY A 10 -2.44 4.34 -18.66
C GLY A 10 -3.68 5.24 -18.74
N GLU A 11 -4.88 4.64 -18.82
CA GLU A 11 -6.13 5.40 -18.79
C GLU A 11 -6.42 6.00 -17.41
N ALA A 12 -6.19 5.25 -16.34
CA ALA A 12 -6.40 5.75 -14.98
C ALA A 12 -5.49 6.97 -14.67
N LEU A 13 -4.25 6.98 -15.15
CA LEU A 13 -3.32 8.09 -14.93
C LEU A 13 -3.72 9.39 -15.65
N LYS A 14 -4.62 9.35 -16.64
CA LYS A 14 -5.16 10.54 -17.32
C LYS A 14 -6.29 11.22 -16.55
N LEU A 15 -6.92 10.53 -15.60
CA LEU A 15 -8.07 11.02 -14.83
C LEU A 15 -7.66 12.08 -13.80
N GLY A 16 -8.63 12.82 -13.26
CA GLY A 16 -8.42 13.74 -12.15
C GLY A 16 -8.03 13.04 -10.84
N PRO A 17 -7.44 13.74 -9.86
CA PRO A 17 -7.02 13.15 -8.59
C PRO A 17 -8.12 12.36 -7.85
N ASP A 18 -9.34 12.89 -7.80
CA ASP A 18 -10.46 12.27 -7.07
C ASP A 18 -10.97 11.00 -7.76
N GLU A 19 -11.01 11.00 -9.09
CA GLU A 19 -11.40 9.82 -9.88
C GLU A 19 -10.37 8.70 -9.73
N ARG A 20 -9.08 9.04 -9.75
CA ARG A 20 -8.01 8.07 -9.47
C ARG A 20 -8.12 7.51 -8.05
N ALA A 21 -8.37 8.37 -7.05
CA ALA A 21 -8.53 7.95 -5.67
C ALA A 21 -9.69 6.95 -5.51
N ARG A 22 -10.82 7.21 -6.19
CA ARG A 22 -11.94 6.28 -6.25
C ARG A 22 -11.55 4.91 -6.82
N ILE A 23 -10.89 4.87 -7.98
CA ILE A 23 -10.45 3.62 -8.61
C ILE A 23 -9.53 2.83 -7.67
N VAL A 24 -8.57 3.51 -7.04
CA VAL A 24 -7.64 2.88 -6.09
C VAL A 24 -8.39 2.31 -4.89
N ALA A 25 -9.35 3.03 -4.32
CA ALA A 25 -10.14 2.55 -3.18
C ALA A 25 -10.90 1.26 -3.52
N GLU A 26 -11.58 1.21 -4.66
CA GLU A 26 -12.30 0.02 -5.13
C GLU A 26 -11.37 -1.16 -5.34
N LEU A 27 -10.21 -0.95 -6.00
CA LEU A 27 -9.23 -2.01 -6.20
C LEU A 27 -8.64 -2.49 -4.87
N LEU A 28 -8.33 -1.60 -3.93
CA LEU A 28 -7.85 -1.98 -2.61
C LEU A 28 -8.88 -2.79 -1.82
N ALA A 29 -10.16 -2.45 -1.92
CA ALA A 29 -11.24 -3.21 -1.28
C ALA A 29 -11.32 -4.66 -1.79
N THR A 30 -10.93 -4.92 -3.04
CA THR A 30 -10.84 -6.30 -3.59
C THR A 30 -9.61 -7.07 -3.12
N LEU A 31 -8.61 -6.39 -2.57
CA LEU A 31 -7.36 -7.00 -2.11
C LEU A 31 -7.41 -7.42 -0.63
N GLU A 32 -8.51 -7.16 0.08
CA GLU A 32 -8.71 -7.72 1.43
C GLU A 32 -8.74 -9.26 1.33
N PRO A 33 -7.76 -9.98 1.92
CA PRO A 33 -7.78 -11.43 1.90
C PRO A 33 -8.90 -11.92 2.81
N ASP A 34 -9.66 -12.92 2.35
CA ASP A 34 -10.32 -13.87 3.25
C ASP A 34 -9.22 -14.69 3.97
N LEU A 35 -8.57 -14.10 4.98
CA LEU A 35 -7.67 -14.81 5.88
C LEU A 35 -8.16 -14.65 7.33
N PRO A 36 -8.75 -15.71 7.92
CA PRO A 36 -9.26 -15.72 9.29
C PRO A 36 -8.21 -15.43 10.37
N SER A 37 -6.92 -15.39 10.04
CA SER A 37 -5.77 -15.26 10.95
C SER A 37 -5.03 -13.91 10.91
N GLU A 38 -5.43 -12.96 10.06
CA GLU A 38 -4.68 -11.70 9.85
C GLU A 38 -5.27 -10.45 10.52
N ARG A 39 -6.34 -10.57 11.31
CA ARG A 39 -6.75 -9.47 12.17
C ARG A 39 -5.89 -9.46 13.40
N ARG A 40 -4.77 -8.73 13.36
CA ARG A 40 -4.24 -8.12 14.59
C ARG A 40 -5.44 -7.51 15.31
N SER A 41 -5.66 -7.91 16.54
CA SER A 41 -6.64 -7.27 17.39
C SER A 41 -6.37 -5.76 17.45
N GLU A 42 -7.39 -4.97 17.75
CA GLU A 42 -7.24 -3.52 17.95
C GLU A 42 -6.09 -3.21 18.93
N ALA A 43 -5.94 -4.05 19.97
CA ALA A 43 -4.86 -3.94 20.95
C ALA A 43 -3.47 -4.15 20.32
N GLU A 44 -3.30 -5.18 19.48
CA GLU A 44 -2.04 -5.42 18.77
C GLU A 44 -1.74 -4.32 17.75
N TRP A 45 -2.77 -3.73 17.15
CA TRP A 45 -2.62 -2.59 16.25
C TRP A 45 -2.16 -1.32 17.00
N VAL A 46 -2.79 -1.00 18.13
CA VAL A 46 -2.39 0.11 19.00
C VAL A 46 -0.94 -0.06 19.46
N GLN A 47 -0.55 -1.26 19.90
CA GLN A 47 0.83 -1.56 20.31
C GLN A 47 1.84 -1.30 19.17
N GLU A 48 1.52 -1.71 17.94
CA GLU A 48 2.39 -1.47 16.79
C GLU A 48 2.48 0.02 16.44
N ILE A 49 1.38 0.78 16.49
CA ILE A 49 1.39 2.23 16.27
C ILE A 49 2.29 2.91 17.30
N GLU A 50 2.13 2.59 18.59
CA GLU A 50 2.94 3.16 19.64
C GLU A 50 4.43 2.82 19.47
N ARG A 51 4.74 1.56 19.13
CA ARG A 51 6.11 1.12 18.87
C ARG A 51 6.75 1.92 17.73
N ARG A 52 6.03 2.13 16.62
CA ARG A 52 6.50 2.95 15.49
C ARG A 52 6.67 4.41 15.87
N ALA A 53 5.74 4.98 16.64
CA ALA A 53 5.82 6.35 17.11
C ALA A 53 7.04 6.56 18.03
N ARG A 54 7.35 5.60 18.92
CA ARG A 54 8.58 5.62 19.73
C ARG A 54 9.84 5.56 18.86
N ALA A 55 9.87 4.69 17.86
CA ALA A 55 11.02 4.58 16.95
C ALA A 55 11.30 5.88 16.20
N VAL A 56 10.26 6.55 15.67
CA VAL A 56 10.40 7.85 15.00
C VAL A 56 10.94 8.90 15.97
N ARG A 57 10.39 8.99 17.20
CA ARG A 57 10.90 9.91 18.22
C ARG A 57 12.35 9.62 18.63
N ALA A 58 12.78 8.37 18.58
CA ALA A 58 14.15 7.94 18.83
C ALA A 58 15.09 8.18 17.63
N GLY A 59 14.63 8.80 16.55
CA GLY A 59 15.44 9.13 15.38
C GLY A 59 15.57 8.00 14.35
N SER A 60 14.65 7.02 14.36
CA SER A 60 14.62 5.98 13.34
C SER A 60 14.45 6.63 11.94
N PRO A 61 15.38 6.39 11.00
CA PRO A 61 15.32 7.02 9.69
C PRO A 61 14.17 6.41 8.87
N GLY A 62 13.32 7.28 8.32
CA GLY A 62 12.42 6.89 7.24
C GLY A 62 13.20 6.73 5.93
N VAL A 63 12.60 6.04 4.97
CA VAL A 63 13.09 5.99 3.58
C VAL A 63 12.30 6.99 2.73
N SER A 64 12.90 7.42 1.62
CA SER A 64 12.19 8.24 0.65
C SER A 64 11.02 7.47 0.02
N TRP A 65 9.98 8.16 -0.43
CA TRP A 65 8.86 7.50 -1.12
C TRP A 65 9.29 6.69 -2.36
N PRO A 66 10.18 7.19 -3.24
CA PRO A 66 10.68 6.39 -4.36
C PRO A 66 11.32 5.08 -3.92
N GLU A 67 12.10 5.10 -2.83
CA GLU A 67 12.73 3.91 -2.27
C GLU A 67 11.69 2.93 -1.71
N ALA A 68 10.74 3.42 -0.90
CA ALA A 68 9.64 2.60 -0.39
C ALA A 68 8.85 1.94 -1.52
N ARG A 69 8.53 2.70 -2.57
CA ARG A 69 7.81 2.22 -3.75
C ARG A 69 8.58 1.11 -4.47
N ASN A 70 9.88 1.30 -4.68
CA ASN A 70 10.73 0.28 -5.32
C ASN A 70 10.77 -1.02 -4.51
N GLN A 71 10.90 -0.92 -3.19
CA GLN A 71 10.86 -2.10 -2.30
C GLN A 71 9.53 -2.86 -2.38
N ILE A 72 8.41 -2.13 -2.43
CA ILE A 72 7.07 -2.73 -2.58
C ILE A 72 6.94 -3.43 -3.94
N GLN A 73 7.34 -2.77 -5.02
CA GLN A 73 7.27 -3.34 -6.38
C GLN A 73 8.11 -4.61 -6.50
N SER A 74 9.32 -4.62 -5.94
CA SER A 74 10.18 -5.81 -5.91
C SER A 74 9.49 -7.00 -5.23
N ARG A 75 8.85 -6.78 -4.07
CA ARG A 75 8.15 -7.84 -3.33
C ARG A 75 6.95 -8.40 -4.11
N LEU A 76 6.24 -7.54 -4.84
CA LEU A 76 5.10 -7.94 -5.67
C LEU A 76 5.53 -8.73 -6.91
N SER A 77 6.68 -8.41 -7.50
CA SER A 77 7.22 -9.14 -8.66
C SER A 77 7.78 -10.53 -8.34
N THR A 78 7.99 -10.85 -7.06
CA THR A 78 8.53 -12.14 -6.60
C THR A 78 7.43 -13.12 -6.15
N ARG A 79 6.15 -12.71 -6.21
CA ARG A 79 4.99 -13.60 -6.04
C ARG A 79 4.46 -14.05 -7.40
#